data_AF-X1RZM5-F1
#
_entry.id   AF-X1RZM5-F1
#
_cell.length_a   1.000
_cell.length_b   1.000
_cell.length_c   1.000
_cell.angle_alpha   90.00
_cell.angle_beta   90.00
_cell.angle_gamma   90.00
#
_symmetry.space_group_name_H-M   'P 1'
#
loop_
_entity.id
_entity.type
_entity.pdbx_description
1 polymer ?
#
loop_
_entity_poly.entity_id
_entity_poly.type
_entity_poly.pdbx_seq_one_letter_code
_entity_poly.pdbx_strand_id
1 'polypeptide(L)' 'LYSVLAGVSIGLASLFFIKMFASGANLSIGVPLVRIGIVLLASVLGILILKEGFSFRYLIGFALSLIGLYLLITK' A
#
# COMPACT_ATOMS: atom_id res chain seq x y z
N LEU A 1 -0.85 18.16 -16.31
CA LEU A 1 -0.07 18.02 -15.05
C LEU A 1 -0.47 16.78 -14.26
N TYR A 2 -1.74 16.63 -13.84
CA TYR A 2 -2.17 15.46 -13.06
C TYR A 2 -1.91 14.10 -13.74
N SER A 3 -2.16 13.97 -15.04
CA SER A 3 -1.85 12.73 -15.78
C SER A 3 -0.36 12.40 -15.82
N VAL A 4 0.51 13.43 -15.83
CA VAL A 4 1.97 13.25 -15.79
C VAL A 4 2.38 12.73 -14.41
N LEU A 5 1.86 13.33 -13.33
CA LEU A 5 2.14 12.89 -11.96
C LEU A 5 1.64 11.46 -11.71
N ALA A 6 0.46 11.11 -12.24
CA ALA A 6 -0.07 9.76 -12.19
C ALA A 6 0.84 8.77 -12.93
N GLY A 7 1.25 9.09 -14.17
CA GLY A 7 2.17 8.27 -14.95
C GLY A 7 3.51 8.06 -14.25
N VAL A 8 4.11 9.12 -13.70
CA VAL A 8 5.37 9.04 -12.94
C VAL A 8 5.20 8.17 -11.68
N SER A 9 4.10 8.33 -10.95
CA SER A 9 3.82 7.53 -9.74
C SER A 9 3.68 6.05 -10.05
N ILE A 10 2.93 5.71 -11.10
CA ILE A 10 2.77 4.31 -11.54
C ILE A 10 4.11 3.75 -12.02
N GLY A 11 4.86 4.50 -12.83
CA GLY A 11 6.18 4.08 -13.33
C GLY A 11 7.15 3.80 -12.18
N LEU A 12 7.22 4.70 -11.19
CA LEU A 12 8.03 4.48 -9.99
C LEU A 12 7.58 3.25 -9.22
N ALA A 13 6.28 3.10 -8.96
CA ALA A 13 5.74 1.93 -8.27
C ALA A 13 6.11 0.62 -8.99
N SER A 14 6.00 0.56 -10.31
CA SER A 14 6.42 -0.59 -11.12
C SER A 14 7.93 -0.87 -11.02
N LEU A 15 8.77 0.17 -11.09
CA LEU A 15 10.23 0.03 -10.95
C LEU A 15 10.60 -0.52 -9.57
N PHE A 16 10.01 0.02 -8.49
CA PHE A 16 10.24 -0.48 -7.14
C PHE A 16 9.76 -1.91 -6.96
N PHE A 17 8.60 -2.25 -7.52
CA PHE A 17 8.05 -3.60 -7.47
C PHE A 17 8.95 -4.62 -8.16
N ILE A 18 9.40 -4.32 -9.39
CA ILE A 18 10.33 -5.16 -10.14
C ILE A 18 11.66 -5.28 -9.38
N LYS A 19 12.21 -4.16 -8.89
CA LYS A 19 13.47 -4.14 -8.13
C LYS A 19 13.39 -4.99 -6.85
N MET A 20 12.26 -4.94 -6.13
CA MET A 20 12.04 -5.73 -4.92
C MET A 20 12.18 -7.23 -5.21
N PHE A 21 11.50 -7.73 -6.24
CA PHE A 21 11.62 -9.15 -6.59
C PHE A 21 12.95 -9.51 -7.26
N ALA A 22 13.53 -8.60 -8.04
CA ALA A 22 14.87 -8.78 -8.60
C ALA A 22 15.94 -8.90 -7.50
N SER A 23 15.73 -8.27 -6.33
CA SER A 23 16.62 -8.41 -5.16
C SER A 23 16.41 -9.70 -4.36
N GLY A 24 15.56 -10.62 -4.82
CA GLY A 24 15.33 -11.92 -4.17
C GLY A 24 14.28 -11.90 -3.05
N ALA A 25 13.46 -10.86 -2.97
CA ALA A 25 12.37 -10.81 -2.00
C ALA A 25 11.40 -11.99 -2.18
N ASN A 26 11.00 -12.62 -1.08
CA ASN A 26 10.05 -13.73 -1.12
C ASN A 26 8.67 -13.23 -1.59
N LEU A 27 8.12 -13.86 -2.63
CA LEU A 27 6.78 -13.57 -3.17
C LEU A 27 5.68 -13.63 -2.10
N SER A 28 5.77 -14.58 -1.17
CA SER A 28 4.79 -14.78 -0.09
C SER A 28 4.73 -13.64 0.91
N ILE A 29 5.77 -12.79 0.98
CA ILE A 29 5.84 -11.61 1.87
C ILE A 29 5.72 -10.32 1.06
N GLY A 30 6.46 -10.21 -0.05
CA GLY A 30 6.51 -9.01 -0.88
C GLY A 30 5.16 -8.65 -1.52
N VAL A 31 4.39 -9.64 -1.98
CA VAL A 31 3.09 -9.38 -2.60
C VAL A 31 2.06 -8.85 -1.58
N PRO A 32 1.87 -9.48 -0.41
CA PRO A 32 1.01 -8.91 0.63
C PRO A 32 1.46 -7.53 1.10
N LEU A 33 2.78 -7.32 1.28
CA LEU A 33 3.34 -6.03 1.68
C LEU A 33 2.94 -4.91 0.73
N VAL A 34 3.12 -5.11 -0.57
CA VAL A 34 2.79 -4.10 -1.57
C VAL A 34 1.28 -3.87 -1.64
N ARG A 35 0.47 -4.95 -1.66
CA ARG A 35 -0.99 -4.81 -1.78
C ARG A 35 -1.61 -4.10 -0.57
N ILE A 36 -1.31 -4.58 0.65
CA ILE A 36 -1.84 -3.99 1.87
C ILE A 36 -1.26 -2.58 2.05
N GLY A 37 0.03 -2.38 1.77
CA GLY A 37 0.68 -1.08 1.81
C GLY A 37 0.01 -0.04 0.91
N ILE A 38 -0.32 -0.40 -0.35
CA ILE A 38 -1.03 0.49 -1.27
C ILE A 38 -2.44 0.81 -0.76
N VAL A 39 -3.17 -0.18 -0.23
CA VAL A 39 -4.50 0.06 0.35
C VAL A 39 -4.41 1.05 1.51
N LEU A 40 -3.50 0.83 2.46
CA LEU A 40 -3.32 1.73 3.61
C LEU A 40 -2.90 3.13 3.16
N LEU A 41 -1.95 3.23 2.22
CA LEU A 41 -1.48 4.50 1.69
C LEU A 41 -2.60 5.27 0.98
N ALA A 42 -3.33 4.62 0.07
CA ALA A 42 -4.45 5.24 -0.63
C ALA A 42 -5.51 5.73 0.35
N SER A 43 -5.80 4.94 1.39
CA SER A 43 -6.79 5.29 2.40
C SER A 43 -6.35 6.48 3.25
N VAL A 44 -5.07 6.58 3.63
CA VAL A 44 -4.50 7.76 4.31
C VAL A 44 -4.56 9.00 3.41
N LEU A 45 -4.21 8.86 2.12
CA LEU A 45 -4.28 9.97 1.16
C LEU A 45 -5.72 10.43 0.93
N GLY A 46 -6.70 9.52 0.91
CA GLY A 46 -8.13 9.86 0.84
C GLY A 46 -8.57 10.74 2.01
N ILE A 47 -8.14 10.40 3.24
CA ILE A 47 -8.45 11.22 4.42
C ILE A 47 -7.72 12.56 4.39
N LEU A 48 -6.42 12.59 4.10
CA LEU A 48 -5.62 13.80 4.24
C LEU A 48 -5.77 14.78 3.07
N ILE A 49 -5.85 14.27 1.84
CA ILE A 49 -5.87 15.09 0.62
C ILE A 49 -7.31 15.30 0.14
N LEU A 50 -8.10 14.22 0.05
CA LEU A 50 -9.47 14.27 -0.44
C LEU A 50 -10.48 14.62 0.66
N LYS A 51 -10.04 14.68 1.93
CA LYS A 51 -10.87 14.99 3.11
C LYS A 51 -12.07 14.05 3.25
N GLU A 52 -11.87 12.78 2.89
CA GLU A 52 -12.88 11.75 3.02
C GLU A 52 -13.21 11.50 4.51
N GLY A 53 -14.48 11.14 4.76
CA GLY A 53 -14.97 10.90 6.12
C GLY A 53 -14.29 9.71 6.79
N PHE A 54 -13.83 9.91 8.02
CA PHE A 54 -13.23 8.86 8.84
C PHE A 54 -14.28 8.26 9.78
N SER A 55 -14.55 6.95 9.64
CA SER A 55 -15.51 6.24 10.48
C SER A 55 -14.85 5.21 11.40
N PHE A 56 -15.54 4.82 12.47
CA PHE A 56 -15.04 3.78 13.37
C PHE A 56 -14.83 2.43 12.65
N ARG A 57 -15.70 2.09 11.69
CA ARG A 57 -15.55 0.88 10.86
C ARG A 57 -14.28 0.93 10.00
N TYR A 58 -13.94 2.11 9.50
CA TYR A 58 -12.71 2.33 8.75
C TYR A 58 -11.47 2.08 9.64
N LEU A 59 -11.46 2.60 10.88
CA LEU A 59 -10.35 2.38 11.82
C LEU A 59 -10.13 0.89 12.11
N ILE A 60 -11.22 0.13 12.30
CA ILE A 60 -11.14 -1.32 12.50
C ILE A 60 -10.52 -2.00 11.27
N GLY A 61 -11.01 -1.69 10.06
CA GLY A 61 -10.46 -2.25 8.82
C GLY A 61 -8.99 -1.92 8.61
N PHE A 62 -8.58 -0.69 8.94
CA PHE A 62 -7.19 -0.23 8.89
C PHE A 62 -6.31 -1.00 9.88
N ALA A 63 -6.75 -1.14 11.13
CA ALA A 63 -6.04 -1.89 12.16
C ALA A 63 -5.91 -3.38 11.81
N LEU A 64 -6.98 -4.02 11.33
CA LEU A 64 -6.96 -5.41 10.89
C LEU A 64 -6.01 -5.64 9.71
N SER A 65 -5.95 -4.68 8.78
CA SER A 65 -5.02 -4.74 7.64
C SER A 65 -3.57 -4.68 8.11
N LEU A 66 -3.24 -3.80 9.06
CA LEU A 66 -1.92 -3.72 9.68
C LEU A 66 -1.55 -5.01 10.43
N ILE A 67 -2.48 -5.55 11.23
CA ILE A 67 -2.27 -6.80 11.96
C ILE A 67 -2.05 -7.96 10.99
N GLY A 68 -2.87 -8.08 9.95
CA GLY A 68 -2.73 -9.12 8.93
C GLY A 68 -1.38 -9.04 8.22
N LEU A 69 -0.94 -7.82 7.88
CA LEU A 69 0.38 -7.61 7.29
C LEU A 69 1.50 -8.00 8.25
N TYR A 70 1.42 -7.58 9.51
CA TYR A 70 2.37 -7.95 10.56
C TYR A 70 2.50 -9.47 10.68
N LEU A 71 1.37 -10.18 10.82
CA LEU A 71 1.37 -11.65 10.93
C LEU A 71 1.97 -12.36 9.71
N LEU A 72 1.85 -11.79 8.51
CA LEU A 72 2.45 -12.35 7.29
C LEU A 72 3.96 -12.12 7.21
N ILE A 73 4.46 -10.98 7.72
CA ILE A 73 5.88 -10.65 7.71
C ILE A 73 6.63 -11.38 8.83
N THR A 74 6.05 -11.45 10.03
CA THR A 74 6.67 -12.05 11.23
C THR A 74 6.49 -13.57 11.34
N LYS A 75 6.14 -14.22 10.23
CA LYS A 75 5.96 -15.67 10.16
C LYS A 75 7.23 -16.45 10.47
#